data_AF-A0AAW4UDW8-F1
#
_entry.id   AF-A0AAW4UDW8-F1
#
_cell.length_a   1.000
_cell.length_b   1.000
_cell.length_c   1.000
_cell.angle_alpha   90.00
_cell.angle_beta   90.00
_cell.angle_gamma   90.00
#
_symmetry.space_group_name_H-M   'P 1'
#
loop_
_entity.id
_entity.type
_entity.pdbx_description
1 polymer ?
#
loop_
_entity_poly.entity_id
_entity_poly.type
_entity_poly.pdbx_seq_one_letter_code
_entity_poly.pdbx_strand_id
1 'polypeptide(L)' 'KNIQDLNGILVTHEHIDHIKGLGVLARKYKLPIYANEKTWQAIEKKDSKIPMDQKFIFNPYETHSLAGFDIESFNVS' A
#
# COMPACT_ATOMS: atom_id res chain seq x y z
N LYS A 1 7.61 -0.43 20.27
CA LYS A 1 6.72 0.15 19.23
C LYS A 1 5.84 -0.97 18.72
N ASN A 2 4.51 -0.80 18.71
CA ASN A 2 3.59 -1.84 18.29
C ASN A 2 3.18 -1.58 16.84
N ILE A 3 2.98 -2.64 16.06
CA ILE A 3 2.51 -2.51 14.67
C ILE A 3 1.09 -1.94 14.56
N GLN A 4 0.33 -2.01 15.66
CA GLN A 4 -1.00 -1.39 15.79
C GLN A 4 -0.92 0.14 15.80
N ASP A 5 0.26 0.71 16.05
CA ASP A 5 0.48 2.15 16.05
C ASP A 5 0.72 2.70 14.62
N LEU A 6 0.76 1.84 13.60
CA LEU A 6 0.95 2.26 12.20
C LEU A 6 -0.32 2.87 11.63
N ASN A 7 -0.16 3.94 10.85
CA ASN A 7 -1.28 4.61 10.17
C ASN A 7 -1.61 3.99 8.79
N GLY A 8 -0.67 3.26 8.18
CA GLY A 8 -0.87 2.68 6.85
C GLY A 8 0.43 2.12 6.26
N ILE A 9 0.31 1.52 5.08
CA ILE A 9 1.43 0.94 4.33
C ILE A 9 1.46 1.55 2.92
N LEU A 10 2.58 2.16 2.55
CA LEU A 10 2.86 2.61 1.18
C LEU A 10 3.68 1.55 0.45
N VAL A 11 3.23 1.12 -0.73
CA VAL A 11 3.88 0.09 -1.54
C VAL A 11 4.51 0.73 -2.77
N THR A 12 5.81 0.51 -2.95
CA THR A 12 6.57 1.13 -4.04
C THR A 12 6.40 0.39 -5.37
N HIS A 13 6.39 -0.96 -5.36
CA HIS A 13 6.27 -1.79 -6.56
C HIS A 13 5.83 -3.23 -6.21
N GLU A 14 5.52 -4.02 -7.24
CA GLU A 14 4.78 -5.29 -7.14
C GLU A 14 5.64 -6.56 -6.97
N HIS A 15 6.94 -6.43 -6.70
CA HIS A 15 7.80 -7.60 -6.55
C HIS A 15 7.44 -8.39 -5.28
N ILE A 16 7.51 -9.73 -5.35
CA ILE A 16 6.96 -10.62 -4.32
C ILE A 16 7.64 -10.43 -2.96
N ASP A 17 8.93 -10.14 -2.95
CA ASP A 17 9.72 -9.80 -1.77
C ASP A 17 9.23 -8.52 -1.07
N HIS A 18 8.49 -7.65 -1.77
CA HIS A 18 7.84 -6.48 -1.19
C HIS A 18 6.37 -6.72 -0.82
N ILE A 19 5.63 -7.57 -1.54
CA ILE A 19 4.16 -7.68 -1.39
C ILE A 19 3.66 -8.94 -0.68
N LYS A 20 4.48 -9.98 -0.52
CA LYS A 20 4.07 -11.32 -0.02
C LYS A 20 3.37 -11.30 1.35
N GLY A 21 3.68 -10.31 2.19
CA GLY A 21 3.11 -10.18 3.53
C GLY A 21 1.88 -9.28 3.63
N LEU A 22 1.55 -8.52 2.59
CA LEU A 22 0.55 -7.45 2.66
C LEU A 22 -0.82 -7.98 3.06
N GLY A 23 -1.30 -9.06 2.43
CA GLY A 23 -2.60 -9.63 2.78
C GLY A 23 -2.72 -10.05 4.25
N VAL A 24 -1.64 -10.59 4.84
CA VAL A 24 -1.64 -10.99 6.26
C VAL A 24 -1.70 -9.77 7.17
N LEU A 25 -0.90 -8.74 6.88
CA LEU A 25 -0.89 -7.49 7.65
C LEU A 25 -2.24 -6.77 7.55
N ALA A 26 -2.80 -6.69 6.34
CA ALA A 26 -4.09 -6.09 6.04
C ALA A 26 -5.21 -6.71 6.92
N ARG A 27 -5.34 -8.04 6.89
CA ARG A 27 -6.40 -8.73 7.66
C ARG A 27 -6.17 -8.70 9.17
N LYS A 28 -4.91 -8.76 9.62
CA LYS A 28 -4.59 -8.84 11.05
C LYS A 28 -4.69 -7.48 11.75
N TYR A 29 -4.26 -6.41 11.09
CA TYR A 29 -4.14 -5.08 11.70
C TYR A 29 -5.08 -4.04 11.10
N LYS A 30 -5.85 -4.40 10.06
CA LYS A 30 -6.82 -3.53 9.39
C LYS A 30 -6.22 -2.20 8.90
N LEU A 31 -4.98 -2.27 8.41
CA LEU A 31 -4.22 -1.11 7.95
C LEU A 31 -4.64 -0.72 6.53
N PRO A 32 -4.79 0.58 6.21
CA PRO A 32 -4.93 1.03 4.83
C PRO A 32 -3.61 0.81 4.08
N ILE A 33 -3.72 0.32 2.85
CA ILE A 33 -2.59 0.08 1.96
C ILE A 33 -2.73 1.02 0.76
N TYR A 34 -1.63 1.67 0.40
CA TYR A 34 -1.55 2.68 -0.64
C TYR A 34 -0.58 2.21 -1.72
N ALA A 35 -1.03 2.23 -2.97
CA ALA A 35 -0.20 1.94 -4.14
C ALA A 35 -0.80 2.62 -5.37
N ASN A 36 0.01 2.81 -6.42
CA ASN A 36 -0.52 3.27 -7.69
C ASN A 36 -1.36 2.18 -8.38
N GLU A 37 -2.16 2.55 -9.38
CA GLU A 37 -3.04 1.62 -10.09
C GLU A 37 -2.30 0.43 -10.71
N LYS A 38 -1.14 0.66 -11.34
CA LYS A 38 -0.38 -0.42 -12.01
C LYS A 38 0.11 -1.45 -11.00
N THR A 39 0.62 -0.99 -9.85
CA THR A 39 1.04 -1.84 -8.75
C THR A 39 -0.15 -2.60 -8.17
N TRP A 40 -1.33 -1.98 -8.01
CA TRP A 40 -2.54 -2.69 -7.58
C TRP A 40 -2.96 -3.80 -8.54
N GLN A 41 -3.02 -3.51 -9.84
CA GLN A 41 -3.36 -4.50 -10.86
C GLN A 41 -2.41 -5.70 -10.83
N ALA A 42 -1.11 -5.47 -10.56
CA ALA A 42 -0.13 -6.53 -10.47
C ALA A 42 -0.20 -7.29 -9.13
N ILE A 43 -0.47 -6.60 -8.02
CA ILE A 43 -0.72 -7.22 -6.71
C ILE A 43 -1.93 -8.14 -6.81
N GLU A 44 -3.06 -7.70 -7.37
CA GLU A 44 -4.28 -8.52 -7.45
C GLU A 44 -4.08 -9.82 -8.22
N LYS A 45 -3.19 -9.83 -9.23
CA LYS A 45 -2.80 -11.04 -9.96
C LYS A 45 -1.94 -12.00 -9.13
N LYS A 46 -1.19 -11.49 -8.14
CA LYS A 46 -0.21 -12.26 -7.32
C LYS A 46 -0.74 -12.63 -5.93
N ASP A 47 -1.52 -11.74 -5.31
CA ASP A 47 -2.12 -11.86 -3.98
C ASP A 47 -3.47 -11.14 -3.94
N SER A 48 -4.55 -11.91 -4.00
CA SER A 48 -5.93 -11.40 -3.97
C SER A 48 -6.50 -11.25 -2.56
N LYS A 49 -5.68 -11.39 -1.50
CA LYS A 49 -6.20 -11.54 -0.12
C LYS A 49 -6.26 -10.24 0.69
N ILE A 50 -6.15 -9.09 0.03
CA ILE A 50 -6.30 -7.76 0.65
C ILE A 50 -7.77 -7.32 0.53
N PRO A 51 -8.46 -7.01 1.65
CA PRO A 51 -9.82 -6.48 1.64
C PRO A 51 -9.95 -5.19 0.81
N MET A 52 -11.05 -5.03 0.08
CA MET A 52 -11.25 -3.91 -0.84
C MET A 52 -11.32 -2.56 -0.13
N ASP A 53 -11.86 -2.52 1.09
CA ASP A 53 -11.92 -1.34 1.97
C ASP A 53 -10.56 -0.89 2.50
N GLN A 54 -9.50 -1.68 2.26
CA GLN A 54 -8.12 -1.38 2.66
C GLN A 54 -7.23 -1.00 1.48
N LYS A 55 -7.77 -0.92 0.26
CA LYS A 55 -7.01 -0.56 -0.94
C LYS A 55 -7.23 0.90 -1.29
N PHE A 56 -6.16 1.68 -1.31
CA PHE A 56 -6.18 3.09 -1.66
C PHE A 56 -5.23 3.36 -2.83
N ILE A 57 -5.71 4.13 -3.80
CA ILE A 57 -4.89 4.57 -4.93
C ILE A 57 -4.02 5.73 -4.47
N PHE A 58 -2.73 5.65 -4.78
CA PHE A 58 -1.75 6.70 -4.56
C PHE A 58 -0.91 6.83 -5.82
N ASN A 59 -1.29 7.76 -6.70
CA ASN A 59 -0.63 7.93 -7.99
C ASN A 59 0.62 8.82 -7.86
N PRO A 60 1.61 8.64 -8.74
CA PRO A 60 2.80 9.49 -8.77
C PRO A 60 2.45 10.92 -9.15
N TYR A 61 3.24 11.87 -8.64
CA TYR A 61 3.11 13.32 -8.83
C TYR A 61 1.83 13.93 -8.24
N GLU A 62 1.19 13.22 -7.32
CA GLU A 62 0.14 13.73 -6.45
C GLU A 62 0.68 13.85 -5.02
N THR A 63 0.48 15.00 -4.40
CA THR A 63 0.73 15.17 -2.96
C THR A 63 -0.50 14.75 -2.17
N HIS A 64 -0.30 13.88 -1.19
CA HIS A 64 -1.33 13.41 -0.27
C HIS A 64 -0.90 13.67 1.18
N SER A 65 -1.78 14.29 1.97
CA SER A 65 -1.57 14.49 3.40
C SER A 65 -2.00 13.25 4.19
N LEU A 66 -1.04 12.49 4.71
CA LEU A 66 -1.26 11.24 5.44
C LEU A 66 -0.51 11.26 6.78
N ALA A 67 -1.20 10.94 7.87
CA ALA A 67 -0.62 10.84 9.21
C ALA A 67 0.19 12.07 9.67
N GLY A 68 -0.21 13.27 9.22
CA GLY A 68 0.48 14.53 9.54
C GLY A 68 1.69 14.83 8.65
N PHE A 69 1.91 14.08 7.58
CA PHE A 69 2.94 14.30 6.58
C PHE A 69 2.33 14.56 5.22
N ASP A 70 2.93 15.45 4.44
CA ASP A 70 2.66 15.58 3.01
C ASP A 70 3.62 14.65 2.26
N ILE A 71 3.06 13.73 1.49
CA ILE A 71 3.79 12.68 0.79
C ILE A 71 3.50 12.81 -0.70
N GLU A 72 4.55 12.81 -1.51
CA GLU A 72 4.46 12.71 -2.96
C GLU A 72 5.35 11.55 -3.44
N SER A 73 4.83 10.75 -4.37
CA SER A 73 5.61 9.68 -5.02
C SER A 73 5.99 10.07 -6.44
N PHE A 74 7.08 9.50 -6.96
CA PHE A 74 7.54 9.74 -8.32
C PHE A 74 7.91 8.40 -8.96
N ASN A 75 7.86 8.35 -10.29
CA ASN A 75 8.26 7.14 -11.01
C ASN A 75 9.78 7.03 -11.07
N VAL A 76 10.27 5.81 -10.91
CA VAL A 76 11.67 5.44 -11.14
C VAL A 76 11.76 4.47 -12.31
N SER A 77 12.88 4.53 -13.05
CA SER A 77 13.19 3.66 -14.20
C SER A 77 13.92 2.40 -13.77
#